data_AF-A0A4R5ECP7-F1
#
_entry.id   AF-A0A4R5ECP7-F1
#
_cell.length_a   1.000
_cell.length_b   1.000
_cell.length_c   1.000
_cell.angle_alpha   90.00
_cell.angle_beta   90.00
_cell.angle_gamma   90.00
#
_symmetry.space_group_name_H-M   'P 1'
#
loop_
_entity.id
_entity.type
_entity.pdbx_description
1 polymer ?
#
loop_
_entity_poly.entity_id
_entity_poly.type
_entity_poly.pdbx_seq_one_letter_code
_entity_poly.pdbx_strand_id
1 'polypeptide(L)'
;MTIRSTAGRVAAYAWLTFAVLNIADLVFGLTGEPTYSLTALTVGVLLLLGCGLAYVVGLRPAIRADDEEVVVRNPLRDIRVPWAAVRGIEGTNAVKIRFTGQDGAELEARAWVHQTSPRAQAKAEARARKERRKTPGLDLTGRTPAAYAAQRLNEILQRQRPKTRSGAPDKAAAAKAEAGKARESVLGAVTWSVPAVGSLAVPLVALVVLAIVGVVN
;
A
#
# COMPACT_ATOMS: atom_id res chain seq x y z
N MET A 1 -13.73 0.62 4.36
CA MET A 1 -13.41 1.39 3.12
C MET A 1 -12.08 0.91 2.54
N THR A 2 -11.95 0.77 1.21
CA THR A 2 -10.69 0.35 0.57
C THR A 2 -10.28 1.30 -0.56
N ILE A 3 -9.02 1.74 -0.56
CA ILE A 3 -8.41 2.60 -1.59
C ILE A 3 -7.28 1.83 -2.28
N ARG A 4 -7.29 1.82 -3.62
CA ARG A 4 -6.26 1.18 -4.47
C ARG A 4 -5.95 2.06 -5.67
N SER A 5 -4.79 1.84 -6.31
CA SER A 5 -4.42 2.53 -7.55
C SER A 5 -5.03 1.82 -8.76
N THR A 6 -5.93 2.48 -9.49
CA THR A 6 -6.51 1.91 -10.72
C THR A 6 -5.45 1.69 -11.78
N ALA A 7 -4.61 2.70 -12.04
CA ALA A 7 -3.54 2.62 -13.03
C ALA A 7 -2.53 1.50 -12.71
N GLY A 8 -2.15 1.36 -11.44
CA GLY A 8 -1.25 0.29 -10.99
C GLY A 8 -1.85 -1.10 -11.20
N ARG A 9 -3.16 -1.25 -10.96
CA ARG A 9 -3.86 -2.53 -11.21
C ARG A 9 -3.95 -2.86 -12.69
N VAL A 10 -4.29 -1.89 -13.53
CA VAL A 10 -4.39 -2.09 -14.99
C VAL A 10 -3.02 -2.51 -15.55
N ALA A 11 -1.95 -1.78 -15.20
CA ALA A 11 -0.60 -2.13 -15.63
C ALA A 11 -0.18 -3.52 -15.15
N ALA A 12 -0.51 -3.87 -13.90
CA ALA A 12 -0.20 -5.19 -13.38
C ALA A 12 -0.97 -6.31 -14.09
N TYR A 13 -2.28 -6.15 -14.33
CA TYR A 13 -3.04 -7.15 -15.07
C TYR A 13 -2.57 -7.27 -16.51
N ALA A 14 -2.24 -6.15 -17.18
CA ALA A 14 -1.66 -6.18 -18.52
C ALA A 14 -0.36 -6.98 -18.55
N TRP A 15 0.53 -6.77 -17.57
CA TRP A 15 1.76 -7.55 -17.43
C TRP A 15 1.48 -9.03 -17.17
N LEU A 16 0.56 -9.36 -16.26
CA LEU A 16 0.22 -10.76 -15.96
C LEU A 16 -0.33 -11.47 -17.19
N THR A 17 -1.21 -10.83 -17.95
CA THR A 17 -1.72 -11.38 -19.22
C THR A 17 -0.58 -11.59 -20.22
N PHE A 18 0.29 -10.59 -20.39
CA PHE A 18 1.47 -10.71 -21.25
C PHE A 18 2.36 -11.88 -20.84
N ALA A 19 2.70 -12.00 -19.56
CA ALA A 19 3.55 -13.06 -19.05
C ALA A 19 2.91 -14.44 -19.21
N VAL A 20 1.62 -14.59 -18.94
CA VAL A 20 0.89 -15.85 -19.12
C VAL A 20 0.90 -16.28 -20.59
N LEU A 21 0.64 -15.35 -21.51
CA LEU A 21 0.66 -15.65 -22.95
C LEU A 21 2.06 -16.06 -23.42
N ASN A 22 3.12 -15.39 -22.98
CA ASN A 22 4.49 -15.74 -23.34
C ASN A 22 4.94 -17.05 -22.72
N ILE A 23 4.56 -17.34 -21.47
CA ILE A 23 4.86 -18.63 -20.84
C ILE A 23 4.13 -19.76 -21.57
N ALA A 24 2.85 -19.56 -21.93
CA ALA A 24 2.10 -20.53 -22.72
C ALA A 24 2.75 -20.78 -24.09
N ASP A 25 3.19 -19.71 -24.77
CA ASP A 25 3.92 -19.82 -26.03
C ASP A 25 5.24 -20.59 -25.87
N LEU A 26 6.04 -20.30 -24.84
CA LEU A 26 7.28 -21.03 -24.56
C LEU A 26 7.07 -22.52 -24.26
N VAL A 27 5.98 -22.86 -23.56
CA VAL A 27 5.69 -24.25 -23.13
C VAL A 27 5.07 -25.07 -24.25
N PHE A 28 4.15 -24.47 -25.02
CA PHE A 28 3.33 -25.17 -26.02
C PHE A 28 3.76 -24.91 -27.47
N GLY A 29 4.64 -23.94 -27.71
CA GLY A 29 5.07 -23.60 -29.07
C GLY A 29 3.93 -23.03 -29.92
N LEU A 30 3.19 -22.05 -29.40
CA LEU A 30 2.03 -21.50 -30.14
C LEU A 30 2.46 -20.73 -31.39
N THR A 31 3.66 -20.15 -31.38
CA THR A 31 4.26 -19.39 -32.49
C THR A 31 5.48 -20.07 -33.14
N GLY A 32 5.86 -21.28 -32.70
CA GLY A 32 7.02 -22.02 -33.20
C GLY A 32 7.25 -23.34 -32.45
N GLU A 33 8.38 -24.03 -32.68
CA GLU A 33 8.68 -25.27 -31.97
C GLU A 33 9.01 -25.02 -30.49
N PRO A 34 8.42 -25.76 -29.53
CA PRO A 34 8.74 -25.61 -28.12
C PRO A 34 10.20 -26.07 -27.88
N THR A 35 11.03 -25.15 -27.40
CA THR A 35 12.44 -25.43 -27.08
C THR A 35 12.68 -25.35 -25.58
N TYR A 36 13.06 -26.47 -24.96
CA TYR A 36 13.37 -26.54 -23.52
C TYR A 36 14.86 -26.22 -23.25
N SER A 37 15.35 -25.13 -23.86
CA SER A 37 16.72 -24.67 -23.68
C SER A 37 16.90 -23.92 -22.36
N LEU A 38 18.15 -23.80 -21.90
CA LEU A 38 18.49 -22.96 -20.75
C LEU A 38 18.02 -21.51 -20.95
N THR A 39 18.09 -21.00 -22.18
CA THR A 39 17.60 -19.68 -22.55
C THR A 39 16.10 -19.56 -22.37
N ALA A 40 15.31 -20.50 -22.88
CA ALA A 40 13.86 -20.51 -22.73
C ALA A 40 13.43 -20.57 -21.26
N LEU A 41 14.11 -21.40 -20.45
CA LEU A 41 13.88 -21.47 -19.02
C LEU A 41 14.21 -20.14 -18.32
N THR A 42 15.33 -19.50 -18.68
CA THR A 42 15.74 -18.19 -18.14
C THR A 42 14.70 -17.12 -18.45
N VAL A 43 14.20 -17.06 -19.68
CA VAL A 43 13.13 -16.14 -20.09
C VAL A 43 11.85 -16.41 -19.29
N GLY A 44 11.46 -17.67 -19.12
CA GLY A 44 10.30 -18.04 -18.30
C GLY A 44 10.42 -17.56 -16.85
N VAL A 45 11.58 -17.73 -16.22
CA VAL A 45 11.81 -17.25 -14.84
C VAL A 45 11.83 -15.71 -14.78
N LEU A 46 12.37 -15.02 -15.78
CA LEU A 46 12.29 -13.55 -15.88
C LEU A 46 10.85 -13.05 -15.93
N LEU A 47 9.99 -13.72 -16.70
CA LEU A 47 8.55 -13.40 -16.75
C LEU A 47 7.88 -13.60 -15.39
N LEU A 48 8.23 -14.68 -14.67
CA LEU A 48 7.75 -14.92 -13.31
C LEU A 48 8.22 -13.85 -12.32
N LEU A 49 9.48 -13.41 -12.41
CA LEU A 49 9.96 -12.28 -11.61
C LEU A 49 9.17 -11.00 -11.90
N GLY A 50 8.90 -10.73 -13.18
CA GLY A 50 8.04 -9.63 -13.61
C GLY A 50 6.63 -9.74 -13.01
N CYS A 51 6.06 -10.94 -12.94
CA CYS A 51 4.76 -11.17 -12.30
C CYS A 51 4.81 -10.84 -10.80
N GLY A 52 5.88 -11.24 -10.10
CA GLY A 52 6.13 -10.86 -8.72
C GLY A 52 6.17 -9.35 -8.53
N LEU A 53 6.91 -8.64 -9.41
CA LEU A 53 6.96 -7.18 -9.40
C LEU A 53 5.57 -6.56 -9.63
N ALA A 54 4.85 -6.99 -10.67
CA ALA A 54 3.51 -6.52 -10.99
C ALA A 54 2.53 -6.71 -9.81
N TYR A 55 2.59 -7.86 -9.15
CA TYR A 55 1.83 -8.13 -7.94
C TYR A 55 2.19 -7.16 -6.81
N VAL A 56 3.47 -7.06 -6.47
CA VAL A 56 3.98 -6.29 -5.32
C VAL A 56 3.75 -4.78 -5.47
N VAL A 57 3.94 -4.22 -6.67
CA VAL A 57 3.85 -2.77 -6.89
C VAL A 57 2.50 -2.30 -7.39
N GLY A 58 1.73 -3.17 -8.06
CA GLY A 58 0.49 -2.80 -8.75
C GLY A 58 -0.79 -3.36 -8.12
N LEU A 59 -0.79 -4.63 -7.68
CA LEU A 59 -2.00 -5.28 -7.16
C LEU A 59 -2.10 -5.27 -5.63
N ARG A 60 -0.97 -5.43 -4.95
CA ARG A 60 -0.89 -5.52 -3.49
C ARG A 60 -1.20 -4.20 -2.79
N PRO A 61 -0.64 -3.05 -3.22
CA PRO A 61 -0.75 -1.83 -2.43
C PRO A 61 -2.18 -1.37 -2.26
N ALA A 62 -2.59 -1.14 -1.00
CA ALA A 62 -3.95 -0.77 -0.65
C ALA A 62 -3.96 -0.03 0.69
N ILE A 63 -4.88 0.92 0.84
CA ILE A 63 -5.26 1.44 2.16
C ILE A 63 -6.65 0.86 2.47
N ARG A 64 -6.77 0.14 3.57
CA ARG A 64 -8.06 -0.32 4.10
C ARG A 64 -8.32 0.42 5.41
N ALA A 65 -9.54 0.84 5.61
CA ALA A 65 -9.97 1.56 6.79
C ALA A 65 -11.29 0.96 7.22
N ASP A 66 -11.24 0.14 8.25
CA ASP A 66 -12.39 -0.56 8.81
C ASP A 66 -12.79 0.15 10.12
N ASP A 67 -13.75 -0.39 10.86
CA ASP A 67 -14.26 0.30 12.05
C ASP A 67 -13.27 0.27 13.22
N GLU A 68 -12.38 -0.72 13.28
CA GLU A 68 -11.42 -0.90 14.37
C GLU A 68 -10.04 -0.30 14.07
N GLU A 69 -9.57 -0.44 12.83
CA GLU A 69 -8.22 -0.07 12.42
C GLU A 69 -8.12 0.49 11.00
N VAL A 70 -7.02 1.19 10.75
CA VAL A 70 -6.53 1.52 9.41
C VAL A 70 -5.33 0.63 9.07
N VAL A 71 -5.42 -0.06 7.93
CA VAL A 71 -4.39 -0.95 7.40
C VAL A 71 -3.81 -0.36 6.12
N VAL A 72 -2.53 -0.01 6.16
CA VAL A 72 -1.75 0.39 4.99
C VAL A 72 -0.91 -0.79 4.51
N ARG A 73 -1.26 -1.34 3.35
CA ARG A 73 -0.48 -2.37 2.67
C ARG A 73 0.43 -1.71 1.66
N ASN A 74 1.72 -1.75 1.94
CA ASN A 74 2.80 -1.29 1.06
C ASN A 74 3.39 -2.48 0.30
N PRO A 75 4.27 -2.27 -0.70
CA PRO A 75 4.80 -3.37 -1.52
C PRO A 75 5.31 -4.58 -0.73
N LEU A 76 6.09 -4.35 0.32
CA LEU A 76 6.70 -5.44 1.10
C LEU A 76 6.27 -5.49 2.57
N ARG A 77 5.53 -4.47 3.04
CA ARG A 77 5.16 -4.32 4.44
C ARG A 77 3.67 -4.09 4.61
N ASP A 78 3.11 -4.61 5.69
CA ASP A 78 1.77 -4.31 6.16
C ASP A 78 1.85 -3.53 7.45
N ILE A 79 1.11 -2.43 7.52
CA ILE A 79 1.06 -1.53 8.64
C ILE A 79 -0.38 -1.51 9.14
N ARG A 80 -0.61 -2.00 10.35
CA ARG A 80 -1.94 -2.05 10.98
C ARG A 80 -1.96 -1.09 12.14
N VAL A 81 -2.91 -0.17 12.13
CA VAL A 81 -2.96 0.91 13.11
C VAL A 81 -4.39 1.02 13.65
N PRO A 82 -4.62 0.57 14.89
CA PRO A 82 -5.90 0.82 15.58
C PRO A 82 -6.20 2.33 15.60
N TRP A 83 -7.46 2.73 15.46
CA TRP A 83 -7.81 4.17 15.42
C TRP A 83 -7.36 4.93 16.67
N ALA A 84 -7.31 4.26 17.82
CA ALA A 84 -6.80 4.82 19.08
C ALA A 84 -5.30 5.15 19.05
N ALA A 85 -4.52 4.44 18.22
CA ALA A 85 -3.08 4.65 18.03
C ALA A 85 -2.76 5.85 17.13
N VAL A 86 -3.73 6.29 16.31
CA VAL A 86 -3.53 7.30 15.27
C VAL A 86 -3.38 8.69 15.91
N ARG A 87 -2.25 9.34 15.62
CA ARG A 87 -1.93 10.71 16.06
C ARG A 87 -2.33 11.76 15.04
N GLY A 88 -2.20 11.44 13.75
CA GLY A 88 -2.62 12.32 12.67
C GLY A 88 -2.52 11.67 11.30
N ILE A 89 -3.31 12.18 10.36
CA ILE A 89 -3.34 11.71 8.97
C ILE A 89 -3.21 12.91 8.04
N GLU A 90 -2.23 12.86 7.15
CA GLU A 90 -1.92 13.95 6.22
C GLU A 90 -1.86 13.42 4.79
N GLY A 91 -2.42 14.17 3.84
CA GLY A 91 -2.42 13.81 2.42
C GLY A 91 -1.81 14.92 1.59
N THR A 92 -0.49 14.89 1.41
CA THR A 92 0.24 15.83 0.54
C THR A 92 0.69 15.09 -0.72
N ASN A 93 1.98 14.73 -0.80
CA ASN A 93 2.53 13.93 -1.90
C ASN A 93 2.15 12.44 -1.80
N ALA A 94 1.76 11.99 -0.62
CA ALA A 94 1.23 10.66 -0.34
C ALA A 94 0.38 10.76 0.94
N VAL A 95 -0.42 9.73 1.21
CA VAL A 95 -1.08 9.60 2.51
C VAL A 95 -0.03 9.18 3.53
N LYS A 96 0.11 9.97 4.59
CA LYS A 96 0.99 9.74 5.74
C LYS A 96 0.12 9.56 6.98
N ILE A 97 0.42 8.54 7.78
CA ILE A 97 -0.27 8.25 9.03
C ILE A 97 0.79 8.25 10.13
N ARG A 98 0.64 9.15 11.11
CA ARG A 98 1.43 9.14 12.35
C ARG A 98 0.71 8.34 13.41
N PHE A 99 1.42 7.44 14.08
CA PHE A 99 0.83 6.54 15.06
C PHE A 99 1.84 6.10 16.12
N THR A 100 1.34 5.60 17.24
CA THR A 100 2.19 4.98 18.27
C THR A 100 2.44 3.52 17.94
N GLY A 101 3.71 3.14 17.74
CA GLY A 101 4.13 1.77 17.43
C GLY A 101 4.16 0.84 18.63
N GLN A 102 4.44 -0.45 18.41
CA GLN A 102 4.50 -1.48 19.46
C GLN A 102 5.49 -1.15 20.60
N ASP A 103 6.59 -0.46 20.29
CA ASP A 103 7.59 -0.05 21.28
C ASP A 103 7.22 1.25 22.00
N GLY A 104 6.02 1.79 21.78
CA GLY A 104 5.56 3.08 22.29
C GLY A 104 6.14 4.31 21.57
N ALA A 105 7.07 4.12 20.64
CA ALA A 105 7.62 5.18 19.81
C ALA A 105 6.59 5.72 18.80
N GLU A 106 6.68 7.00 18.46
CA GLU A 106 5.90 7.58 17.37
C GLU A 106 6.52 7.20 16.01
N LEU A 107 5.72 6.60 15.15
CA LEU A 107 6.10 6.14 13.82
C LEU A 107 5.26 6.83 12.75
N GLU A 108 5.85 7.01 11.57
CA GLU A 108 5.16 7.54 10.39
C GLU A 108 5.10 6.46 9.30
N ALA A 109 3.88 6.11 8.89
CA ALA A 109 3.62 5.25 7.76
C ALA A 109 3.28 6.09 6.52
N ARG A 110 4.08 5.96 5.47
CA ARG A 110 3.77 6.50 4.15
C ARG A 110 3.12 5.43 3.28
N ALA A 111 1.91 5.71 2.77
CA ALA A 111 1.22 4.82 1.86
C ALA A 111 1.83 4.88 0.44
N TRP A 112 2.00 3.70 -0.16
CA TRP A 112 2.44 3.57 -1.55
C TRP A 112 1.36 3.98 -2.56
N VAL A 113 0.08 3.83 -2.19
CA VAL A 113 -1.05 4.14 -3.06
C VAL A 113 -1.25 5.65 -3.14
N HIS A 114 -1.61 6.15 -4.34
CA HIS A 114 -1.88 7.55 -4.60
C HIS A 114 -0.68 8.47 -4.30
N GLN A 115 0.47 8.14 -4.87
CA GLN A 115 1.58 9.10 -4.91
C GLN A 115 1.23 10.23 -5.88
N THR A 116 1.26 11.45 -5.37
CA THR A 116 1.15 12.67 -6.17
C THR A 116 2.54 13.27 -6.28
N SER A 117 3.01 13.51 -7.50
CA SER A 117 4.28 14.21 -7.68
C SER A 117 4.13 15.67 -7.23
N PRO A 118 5.20 16.31 -6.71
CA PRO A 118 5.14 17.71 -6.30
C PRO A 118 4.67 18.64 -7.43
N ARG A 119 5.04 18.33 -8.67
CA ARG A 119 4.57 19.05 -9.87
C ARG A 119 3.06 18.88 -10.11
N ALA A 120 2.54 17.67 -9.97
CA ALA A 120 1.10 17.41 -10.11
C ALA A 120 0.31 18.09 -8.99
N GLN A 121 0.84 18.10 -7.76
CA GLN A 121 0.25 18.81 -6.63
C GLN A 121 0.24 20.32 -6.87
N ALA A 122 1.38 20.91 -7.25
CA ALA A 122 1.48 22.34 -7.57
C ALA A 122 0.53 22.75 -8.70
N LYS A 123 0.38 21.91 -9.74
CA LYS A 123 -0.56 22.15 -10.84
C LYS A 123 -2.02 22.09 -10.37
N ALA A 124 -2.36 21.15 -9.49
CA ALA A 124 -3.70 21.04 -8.91
C ALA A 124 -4.03 22.25 -8.02
N GLU A 125 -3.09 22.69 -7.18
CA GLU A 125 -3.23 23.88 -6.33
C GLU A 125 -3.31 25.17 -7.16
N ALA A 126 -2.50 25.31 -8.21
CA ALA A 126 -2.58 26.44 -9.14
C ALA A 126 -3.93 26.49 -9.86
N ARG A 127 -4.45 25.33 -10.29
CA ARG A 127 -5.80 25.23 -10.89
C ARG A 127 -6.88 25.60 -9.88
N ALA A 128 -6.80 25.09 -8.65
CA ALA A 128 -7.74 25.43 -7.58
C ALA A 128 -7.75 26.93 -7.28
N ARG A 129 -6.57 27.58 -7.23
CA ARG A 129 -6.46 29.04 -7.07
C ARG A 129 -7.09 29.80 -8.24
N LYS A 130 -6.88 29.35 -9.48
CA LYS A 130 -7.45 29.98 -10.68
C LYS A 130 -8.99 29.88 -10.71
N GLU A 131 -9.55 28.73 -10.36
CA GLU A 131 -11.00 28.54 -10.31
C GLU A 131 -11.65 29.28 -9.14
N ARG A 132 -11.03 29.29 -7.94
CA ARG A 132 -11.49 30.10 -6.80
C ARG A 132 -11.59 31.59 -7.15
N ARG A 133 -10.68 32.11 -7.99
CA ARG A 133 -10.74 33.49 -8.49
C ARG A 133 -11.89 33.73 -9.46
N LYS A 134 -12.29 32.72 -10.24
CA LYS A 134 -13.38 32.82 -11.22
C LYS A 134 -14.76 32.63 -10.58
N THR A 135 -14.86 31.78 -9.58
CA THR A 135 -16.12 31.44 -8.92
C THR A 135 -15.93 31.52 -7.40
N PRO A 136 -16.22 32.69 -6.79
CA PRO A 136 -16.18 32.85 -5.34
C PRO A 136 -17.12 31.84 -4.68
N GLY A 137 -16.64 31.12 -3.66
CA GLY A 137 -17.39 30.08 -2.94
C GLY A 137 -17.09 28.64 -3.37
N LEU A 138 -16.41 28.41 -4.49
CA LEU A 138 -16.03 27.07 -4.92
C LEU A 138 -14.68 26.66 -4.31
N ASP A 139 -14.69 25.80 -3.28
CA ASP A 139 -13.46 25.24 -2.70
C ASP A 139 -12.99 23.98 -3.48
N LEU A 140 -11.90 24.14 -4.23
CA LEU A 140 -11.22 23.04 -4.95
C LEU A 140 -9.89 22.62 -4.30
N THR A 141 -9.57 23.13 -3.11
CA THR A 141 -8.34 22.80 -2.39
C THR A 141 -8.36 21.32 -1.97
N GLY A 142 -7.23 20.61 -2.11
CA GLY A 142 -7.15 19.21 -1.70
C GLY A 142 -7.77 18.19 -2.68
N ARG A 143 -8.03 18.55 -3.94
CA ARG A 143 -8.51 17.61 -4.98
C ARG A 143 -7.49 16.60 -5.50
N THR A 144 -6.34 16.43 -4.83
CA THR A 144 -5.43 15.33 -5.18
C THR A 144 -5.99 14.03 -4.60
N PRO A 145 -5.77 12.88 -5.25
CA PRO A 145 -6.23 11.60 -4.71
C PRO A 145 -5.68 11.30 -3.31
N ALA A 146 -4.46 11.77 -3.01
CA ALA A 146 -3.85 11.65 -1.68
C ALA A 146 -4.55 12.50 -0.62
N ALA A 147 -4.83 13.78 -0.92
CA ALA A 147 -5.53 14.68 -0.01
C ALA A 147 -6.97 14.22 0.25
N TYR A 148 -7.68 13.80 -0.81
CA TYR A 148 -9.02 13.24 -0.68
C TYR A 148 -9.03 11.95 0.17
N ALA A 149 -8.09 11.05 -0.05
CA ALA A 149 -7.93 9.84 0.77
C ALA A 149 -7.70 10.19 2.24
N ALA A 150 -6.79 11.14 2.52
CA ALA A 150 -6.53 11.60 3.88
C ALA A 150 -7.76 12.26 4.53
N GLN A 151 -8.54 13.04 3.79
CA GLN A 151 -9.79 13.62 4.28
C GLN A 151 -10.77 12.53 4.70
N ARG A 152 -11.01 11.52 3.86
CA ARG A 152 -11.93 10.41 4.17
C ARG A 152 -11.46 9.59 5.36
N LEU A 153 -10.16 9.37 5.51
CA LEU A 153 -9.59 8.70 6.68
C LEU A 153 -9.76 9.55 7.95
N ASN A 154 -9.58 10.87 7.87
CA ASN A 154 -9.80 11.77 9.00
C ASN A 154 -11.28 11.79 9.42
N GLU A 155 -12.23 11.74 8.48
CA GLU A 155 -13.66 11.62 8.80
C GLU A 155 -13.98 10.32 9.55
N ILE A 156 -13.33 9.20 9.18
CA ILE A 156 -13.47 7.93 9.91
C ILE A 156 -12.84 8.07 11.31
N LEU A 157 -11.62 8.60 11.40
CA LEU A 157 -10.93 8.84 12.67
C LEU A 157 -11.77 9.71 13.63
N GLN A 158 -12.43 10.75 13.12
CA GLN A 158 -13.30 11.61 13.92
C GLN A 158 -14.53 10.87 14.46
N ARG A 159 -15.09 9.94 13.68
CA ARG A 159 -16.19 9.07 14.15
C ARG A 159 -15.72 8.08 15.21
N GLN A 160 -14.49 7.59 15.09
CA GLN A 160 -13.91 6.58 15.98
C GLN A 160 -13.27 7.16 17.24
N ARG A 161 -12.96 8.46 17.27
CA ARG A 161 -12.51 9.12 18.50
C ARG A 161 -13.64 9.02 19.54
N PRO A 162 -13.37 8.47 20.74
CA PRO A 162 -14.37 8.45 21.79
C PRO A 162 -14.77 9.90 22.08
N LYS A 163 -16.07 10.22 21.93
CA LYS A 163 -16.63 11.48 22.43
C LYS A 163 -16.29 11.51 23.91
N THR A 164 -15.47 12.47 24.32
CA THR A 164 -14.94 12.59 25.68
C THR A 164 -16.10 12.44 26.66
N ARG A 165 -16.13 11.30 27.36
CA ARG A 165 -17.19 10.97 28.32
C ARG A 165 -17.05 11.99 29.44
N SER A 166 -18.12 12.75 29.66
CA SER A 166 -18.30 13.68 30.77
C SER A 166 -17.69 13.11 32.07
N GLY A 167 -16.91 13.95 32.77
CA GLY A 167 -16.02 13.59 33.86
C GLY A 167 -16.73 12.96 35.06
N ALA A 168 -16.82 11.64 35.07
CA ALA A 168 -17.15 10.86 36.25
C ALA A 168 -15.84 10.23 36.81
N PRO A 169 -15.30 10.74 37.93
CA PRO A 169 -14.01 10.28 38.48
C PRO A 169 -14.01 8.81 38.93
N ASP A 170 -15.16 8.22 39.20
CA ASP A 170 -15.26 6.86 39.79
C ASP A 170 -14.96 5.72 38.80
N LYS A 171 -14.91 5.98 37.49
CA LYS A 171 -14.60 4.96 36.47
C LYS A 171 -13.11 4.84 36.13
N ALA A 172 -12.25 5.68 36.72
CA ALA A 172 -10.82 5.74 36.41
C ALA A 172 -10.02 4.54 36.95
N ALA A 173 -10.49 3.89 38.02
CA ALA A 173 -9.79 2.76 38.64
C ALA A 173 -10.02 1.43 37.88
N ALA A 174 -11.25 1.17 37.43
CA ALA A 174 -11.58 -0.02 36.62
C ALA A 174 -10.91 0.03 35.23
N ALA A 175 -10.75 1.24 34.66
CA ALA A 175 -10.10 1.44 33.38
C ALA A 175 -8.60 1.08 33.38
N LYS A 176 -7.91 1.13 34.53
CA LYS A 176 -6.47 0.83 34.63
C LYS A 176 -6.14 -0.66 34.48
N ALA A 177 -7.06 -1.56 34.85
CA ALA A 177 -6.86 -3.01 34.73
C ALA A 177 -7.15 -3.51 33.29
N GLU A 178 -8.17 -2.94 32.63
CA GLU A 178 -8.43 -3.20 31.20
C GLU A 178 -7.39 -2.54 30.28
N ALA A 179 -6.79 -1.42 30.69
CA ALA A 179 -5.74 -0.72 29.96
C ALA A 179 -4.46 -1.55 29.72
N GLY A 180 -4.21 -2.60 30.51
CA GLY A 180 -3.07 -3.50 30.31
C GLY A 180 -3.21 -4.41 29.09
N LYS A 181 -4.41 -4.99 28.89
CA LYS A 181 -4.74 -5.81 27.70
C LYS A 181 -5.13 -4.95 26.50
N ALA A 182 -5.77 -3.80 26.74
CA ALA A 182 -6.05 -2.82 25.70
C ALA A 182 -4.78 -2.10 25.19
N ARG A 183 -3.70 -2.05 25.96
CA ARG A 183 -2.44 -1.43 25.50
C ARG A 183 -1.88 -2.14 24.27
N GLU A 184 -1.94 -3.46 24.21
CA GLU A 184 -1.46 -4.22 23.04
C GLU A 184 -2.40 -4.03 21.83
N SER A 185 -3.71 -3.88 22.06
CA SER A 185 -4.70 -3.58 21.02
C SER A 185 -4.75 -2.09 20.60
N VAL A 186 -3.94 -1.23 21.22
CA VAL A 186 -3.89 0.22 20.95
C VAL A 186 -2.60 0.62 20.23
N LEU A 187 -1.67 -0.32 19.99
CA LEU A 187 -0.41 -0.01 19.31
C LEU A 187 -0.45 -0.45 17.85
N GLY A 188 0.15 0.36 16.98
CA GLY A 188 0.29 0.03 15.57
C GLY A 188 1.43 -0.96 15.34
N ALA A 189 1.21 -1.92 14.45
CA ALA A 189 2.15 -2.96 14.08
C ALA A 189 2.67 -2.76 12.64
N VAL A 190 3.96 -3.02 12.43
CA VAL A 190 4.58 -3.06 11.11
C VAL A 190 5.14 -4.46 10.88
N THR A 191 4.64 -5.15 9.86
CA THR A 191 5.00 -6.55 9.57
C THR A 191 5.43 -6.73 8.13
N TRP A 192 6.30 -7.72 7.89
CA TRP A 192 6.68 -8.10 6.53
C TRP A 192 5.64 -9.01 5.89
N SER A 193 5.40 -8.78 4.61
CA SER A 193 4.51 -9.62 3.84
C SER A 193 5.25 -10.80 3.25
N VAL A 194 5.16 -11.96 3.92
CA VAL A 194 5.75 -13.22 3.43
C VAL A 194 5.36 -13.52 1.97
N PRO A 195 4.09 -13.38 1.53
CA PRO A 195 3.73 -13.63 0.13
C PRO A 195 4.41 -12.67 -0.87
N ALA A 196 4.65 -11.42 -0.47
CA ALA A 196 5.27 -10.41 -1.34
C ALA A 196 6.76 -10.67 -1.46
N VAL A 197 7.41 -10.94 -0.34
CA VAL A 197 8.83 -11.32 -0.31
C VAL A 197 9.03 -12.60 -1.10
N GLY A 198 8.20 -13.63 -0.89
CA GLY A 198 8.27 -14.89 -1.63
C GLY A 198 8.08 -14.71 -3.14
N SER A 199 7.13 -13.87 -3.57
CA SER A 199 6.87 -13.61 -4.99
C SER A 199 8.05 -12.97 -5.74
N LEU A 200 8.98 -12.33 -5.03
CA LEU A 200 10.20 -11.77 -5.61
C LEU A 200 11.41 -12.67 -5.39
N ALA A 201 11.57 -13.20 -4.16
CA ALA A 201 12.74 -13.96 -3.76
C ALA A 201 12.84 -15.29 -4.52
N VAL A 202 11.73 -16.01 -4.70
CA VAL A 202 11.74 -17.31 -5.39
C VAL A 202 12.24 -17.21 -6.84
N PRO A 203 11.64 -16.37 -7.72
CA PRO A 203 12.12 -16.27 -9.09
C PRO A 203 13.52 -15.61 -9.15
N LEU A 204 13.86 -14.70 -8.24
CA LEU A 204 15.20 -14.11 -8.18
C LEU A 204 16.28 -15.17 -7.89
N VAL A 205 16.05 -16.04 -6.89
CA VAL A 205 16.97 -17.13 -6.57
C VAL A 205 17.09 -18.10 -7.76
N ALA A 206 15.98 -18.43 -8.42
CA ALA A 206 16.01 -19.25 -9.62
C ALA A 206 16.87 -18.63 -10.74
N LEU A 207 16.78 -17.31 -10.97
CA LEU A 207 17.66 -16.62 -11.94
C LEU A 207 19.14 -16.71 -11.57
N VAL A 208 19.47 -16.55 -10.28
CA VAL A 208 20.86 -16.69 -9.81
C VAL A 208 21.37 -18.10 -10.08
N VAL A 209 20.57 -19.13 -9.80
CA VAL A 209 20.93 -20.53 -10.08
C VAL A 209 21.15 -20.75 -11.58
N LEU A 210 20.24 -20.28 -12.43
CA LEU A 210 20.36 -20.42 -13.89
C LEU A 210 21.58 -19.69 -14.44
N ALA A 211 21.90 -18.51 -13.90
CA ALA A 211 23.10 -17.77 -14.27
C ALA A 211 24.37 -18.54 -13.91
N ILE A 212 24.42 -19.14 -12.71
CA ILE A 212 25.55 -19.99 -12.30
C ILE A 212 25.68 -21.20 -13.23
N VAL A 213 24.58 -21.90 -13.51
CA VAL A 213 24.57 -23.05 -14.42
C VAL A 213 25.03 -22.67 -15.83
N GLY A 214 24.62 -21.50 -16.33
CA GLY A 214 25.03 -21.00 -17.64
C GLY A 214 26.48 -20.53 -17.72
N VAL A 215 27.14 -20.26 -16.59
CA VAL A 215 28.58 -19.94 -16.54
C VAL A 215 29.44 -21.20 -16.43
N VAL A 216 28.90 -22.27 -15.85
CA VAL A 216 29.63 -23.53 -15.59
C VAL A 216 29.56 -24.50 -16.78
N ASN A 217 28.52 -24.40 -17.61
CA ASN A 217 28.38 -25.16 -18.86
C ASN A 217 28.94 -24.40 -20.06
#